data_AF-A0A7M3W455-F1
#
_entry.id   AF-A0A7M3W455-F1
#
_cell.length_a   1.000
_cell.length_b   1.000
_cell.length_c   1.000
_cell.angle_alpha   90.00
_cell.angle_beta   90.00
_cell.angle_gamma   90.00
#
_symmetry.space_group_name_H-M   'P 1'
#
loop_
_entity.id
_entity.type
_entity.pdbx_description
1 polymer ?
#
loop_
_entity_poly.entity_id
_entity_poly.type
_entity_poly.pdbx_seq_one_letter_code
_entity_poly.pdbx_strand_id
1 'polypeptide(L)' 'EGTTWKATVGGQTFEIEMPEVAVAAKPRRSGGRKKKKSGTVSANIPGKVVTVEVEEGQVVVEGQVILILEAMKMQ' A
#
# COMPACT_ATOMS: atom_id res chain seq x y z
N GLU A 1 5.58 24.26 -10.80
CA GLU A 1 5.48 23.68 -9.44
C GLU A 1 5.73 22.20 -9.61
N GLY A 2 6.97 21.77 -9.36
CA GLY A 2 7.52 20.54 -9.94
C GLY A 2 7.71 19.45 -8.90
N THR A 3 7.17 18.27 -9.20
CA THR A 3 7.37 16.97 -8.53
C THR A 3 8.75 16.36 -8.78
N THR A 4 9.70 17.14 -9.31
CA THR A 4 11.04 16.66 -9.69
C THR A 4 12.11 17.30 -8.82
N TRP A 5 12.83 16.49 -8.04
CA TRP A 5 13.95 16.90 -7.21
C TRP A 5 15.26 16.34 -7.75
N LYS A 6 16.34 17.12 -7.64
CA LYS A 6 17.70 16.66 -7.94
C LYS A 6 18.44 16.36 -6.64
N ALA A 7 18.96 15.15 -6.49
CA ALA A 7 19.78 14.75 -5.36
C ALA A 7 21.15 14.26 -5.82
N THR A 8 22.23 14.75 -5.20
CA THR A 8 23.60 14.31 -5.49
C THR A 8 24.13 13.45 -4.35
N VAL A 9 24.52 12.21 -4.64
CA VAL A 9 25.12 11.27 -3.67
C VAL A 9 26.43 10.76 -4.26
N GLY A 10 27.53 10.94 -3.52
CA GLY A 10 28.86 10.48 -3.97
C GLY A 10 29.35 11.09 -5.29
N GLY A 11 28.87 12.28 -5.66
CA GLY A 11 29.20 12.94 -6.93
C GLY A 11 28.32 12.52 -8.12
N GLN A 12 27.39 11.58 -7.93
CA GLN A 12 26.38 11.23 -8.94
C GLN A 12 25.06 11.92 -8.63
N THR A 13 24.48 12.56 -9.65
CA THR A 13 23.21 13.29 -9.53
C THR A 13 22.06 12.46 -10.07
N PHE A 14 21.02 12.31 -9.26
CA PHE A 14 19.79 11.58 -9.55
C PHE A 14 18.61 12.54 -9.61
N GLU A 15 17.77 12.38 -10.62
CA GLU A 15 16.47 13.04 -10.72
C GLU A 15 15.41 12.12 -10.11
N ILE A 16 14.73 12.61 -9.08
CA ILE A 16 13.70 11.89 -8.33
C ILE A 16 12.37 12.57 -8.63
N GLU A 17 11.46 11.83 -9.24
CA GLU A 17 10.07 12.24 -9.40
C GLU A 17 9.24 11.59 -8.28
N MET A 18 8.74 12.38 -7.32
CA MET A 18 7.79 11.82 -6.35
C MET A 18 6.38 11.98 -6.92
N PRO A 19 5.65 10.88 -7.14
CA PRO A 19 4.23 10.97 -7.42
C PRO A 19 3.54 11.61 -6.22
N GLU A 20 2.68 12.59 -6.48
CA GLU A 20 1.88 13.23 -5.45
C GLU A 20 1.03 12.16 -4.76
N VAL A 21 1.41 11.81 -3.53
CA VAL A 21 0.63 10.86 -2.73
C VAL A 21 -0.61 11.61 -2.24
N ALA A 22 -1.67 11.57 -3.05
CA ALA A 22 -2.99 12.01 -2.64
C ALA A 22 -3.34 11.28 -1.35
N VAL A 23 -3.43 12.03 -0.25
CA VAL A 23 -3.78 11.50 1.06
C VAL A 23 -5.12 10.77 0.91
N ALA A 24 -5.09 9.44 1.02
CA ALA A 24 -6.25 8.60 0.74
C ALA A 24 -7.44 9.06 1.59
N ALA A 25 -8.48 9.57 0.92
CA ALA A 25 -9.72 9.95 1.58
C ALA A 25 -10.34 8.72 2.25
N LYS A 26 -10.71 8.85 3.54
CA LYS A 26 -11.41 7.80 4.31
C LYS A 26 -12.58 7.24 3.47
N PRO A 27 -12.71 5.91 3.31
CA PRO A 27 -13.77 5.34 2.49
C PRO A 27 -15.13 5.65 3.12
N ARG A 28 -15.92 6.49 2.45
CA ARG A 28 -17.34 6.70 2.77
C ARG A 28 -18.09 5.45 2.36
N ARG A 29 -18.70 4.75 3.32
CA ARG A 29 -19.59 3.61 3.05
C ARG A 29 -20.78 4.06 2.21
N SER A 30 -20.78 3.75 0.92
CA SER A 30 -21.98 3.82 0.09
C SER A 30 -22.80 2.55 0.28
N GLY A 31 -24.09 2.73 0.53
CA GLY A 31 -25.03 1.66 0.78
C GLY A 31 -25.33 0.80 -0.45
N GLY A 32 -25.62 -0.47 -0.18
CA GLY A 32 -26.62 -1.26 -0.90
C GLY A 32 -26.39 -1.53 -2.39
N ARG A 33 -25.51 -2.49 -2.72
CA ARG A 33 -25.65 -3.31 -3.95
C ARG A 33 -25.06 -4.69 -3.70
N LYS A 34 -25.78 -5.74 -4.12
CA LYS A 34 -25.52 -7.18 -3.93
C LYS A 34 -24.04 -7.50 -3.66
N LYS A 35 -23.75 -8.02 -2.45
CA LYS A 35 -22.42 -8.45 -1.99
C LYS A 35 -21.86 -9.51 -2.96
N LYS A 36 -21.15 -9.06 -4.01
CA LYS A 36 -19.99 -9.83 -4.49
C LYS A 36 -19.11 -9.98 -3.25
N LYS A 37 -18.69 -11.20 -2.92
CA LYS A 37 -17.69 -11.40 -1.85
C LYS A 37 -16.54 -10.45 -2.19
N SER A 38 -16.40 -9.40 -1.39
CA SER A 38 -15.38 -8.39 -1.60
C SER A 38 -14.06 -9.13 -1.49
N GLY A 39 -13.29 -9.20 -2.59
CA GLY A 39 -11.94 -9.75 -2.60
C GLY A 39 -10.94 -8.87 -1.85
N THR A 40 -11.43 -7.86 -1.13
CA THR A 40 -10.62 -6.94 -0.34
C THR A 40 -10.32 -7.61 1.00
N VAL A 41 -9.04 -7.90 1.22
CA VAL A 41 -8.52 -8.31 2.53
C VAL A 41 -8.05 -7.05 3.25
N SER A 42 -8.60 -6.80 4.44
CA SER A 42 -8.22 -5.67 5.28
C SER A 42 -7.78 -6.15 6.66
N ALA A 43 -6.65 -5.64 7.15
CA ALA A 43 -6.23 -5.88 8.53
C ALA A 43 -7.20 -5.21 9.53
N ASN A 44 -7.56 -5.92 10.60
CA ASN A 44 -8.45 -5.42 11.66
C ASN A 44 -7.71 -4.64 12.76
N ILE A 45 -6.37 -4.60 12.69
CA ILE A 45 -5.48 -3.91 13.62
C ILE A 45 -4.50 -3.03 12.84
N PRO A 46 -4.07 -1.89 13.41
CA PRO A 46 -3.00 -1.10 12.83
C PRO A 46 -1.65 -1.85 12.92
N GLY A 47 -0.80 -1.60 11.94
CA GLY A 47 0.54 -2.18 11.89
C GLY A 47 1.40 -1.57 10.82
N LYS A 48 2.70 -1.88 10.86
CA LYS A 48 3.69 -1.49 9.84
C LYS A 48 3.85 -2.63 8.84
N VAL A 49 3.86 -2.33 7.55
CA VAL A 49 4.19 -3.33 6.51
C VAL A 49 5.70 -3.62 6.56
N VAL A 50 6.05 -4.91 6.67
CA VAL A 50 7.44 -5.39 6.72
C VAL A 50 7.86 -5.91 5.35
N THR A 51 7.05 -6.78 4.74
CA THR A 51 7.30 -7.33 3.40
C THR A 51 6.01 -7.48 2.61
N VAL A 52 6.13 -7.39 1.29
CA VAL A 52 5.10 -7.76 0.31
C VAL A 52 5.70 -8.89 -0.51
N GLU A 53 5.06 -10.06 -0.50
CA GLU A 53 5.58 -11.30 -1.10
C GLU A 53 5.01 -11.57 -2.51
N VAL A 54 4.28 -10.60 -3.08
CA VAL A 54 3.60 -10.73 -4.36
C VAL A 54 3.64 -9.46 -5.19
N GLU A 55 3.48 -9.61 -6.50
CA GLU A 55 3.35 -8.53 -7.47
C GLU A 55 1.89 -8.36 -7.95
N GLU A 56 1.60 -7.21 -8.56
CA GLU A 56 0.28 -6.94 -9.14
C GLU A 56 -0.03 -7.93 -10.27
N GLY A 57 -1.22 -8.54 -10.22
CA GLY A 57 -1.65 -9.55 -11.20
C GLY A 57 -1.10 -10.95 -10.95
N GLN A 58 -0.26 -11.16 -9.94
CA GLN A 58 0.22 -12.49 -9.57
C GLN A 58 -0.91 -13.39 -9.10
N VAL A 59 -0.95 -14.62 -9.62
CA VAL A 59 -1.88 -15.67 -9.19
C VAL A 59 -1.39 -16.26 -7.86
N VAL A 60 -2.29 -16.36 -6.89
CA VAL A 60 -2.00 -16.90 -5.54
C VAL A 60 -2.90 -18.09 -5.23
N VAL A 61 -2.46 -18.94 -4.31
CA VAL A 61 -3.23 -20.10 -3.81
C VAL A 61 -3.63 -19.94 -2.35
N GLU A 62 -4.59 -20.74 -1.89
CA GLU A 62 -5.02 -20.74 -0.49
C GLU A 62 -3.84 -21.05 0.44
N GLY A 63 -3.69 -20.25 1.51
CA GLY A 63 -2.61 -20.37 2.48
C GLY A 63 -1.29 -19.71 2.07
N GLN A 64 -1.16 -19.16 0.86
CA GLN A 64 0.03 -18.43 0.46
C GLN A 64 0.17 -17.11 1.21
N VAL A 65 1.38 -16.84 1.71
CA VAL A 65 1.71 -15.55 2.33
C VAL A 65 1.88 -14.50 1.22
N ILE A 66 1.20 -13.37 1.38
CA ILE A 66 1.25 -12.25 0.41
C ILE A 66 1.76 -10.94 1.03
N LEU A 67 1.65 -10.80 2.35
CA LEU A 67 1.98 -9.58 3.09
C LEU A 67 2.33 -9.98 4.52
N ILE A 68 3.42 -9.41 5.05
CA ILE A 68 3.78 -9.52 6.46
C ILE A 68 3.71 -8.13 7.09
N LEU A 69 2.99 -8.04 8.20
CA LEU A 69 2.88 -6.82 8.99
C LEU A 69 3.34 -7.04 10.42
N GLU A 70 3.95 -6.00 11.01
CA GLU A 70 4.20 -5.91 12.44
C GLU A 70 2.99 -5.21 13.07
N ALA A 71 2.25 -5.94 13.90
CA ALA A 71 1.10 -5.43 14.62
C ALA A 71 1.54 -4.41 15.69
N MET A 72 0.90 -3.24 15.70
CA MET A 72 0.99 -2.33 16.84
C MET A 72 -0.17 -2.61 17.79
N LYS A 73 0.11 -2.69 19.09
CA LYS A 73 -0.95 -2.80 20.10
C LYS A 73 -1.77 -1.51 20.07
N MET A 74 -3.09 -1.65 20.00
CA MET A 74 -3.99 -0.59 20.44
C MET A 74 -4.07 -0.71 21.96
N GLN A 75 -3.69 0.35 22.67
CA GLN A 75 -4.04 0.52 24.08
C GLN A 75 -5.55 0.67 24.21
#